data_AF-A0A927UKA9-F1
#
_entry.id   AF-A0A927UKA9-F1
#
_cell.length_a   1.000
_cell.length_b   1.000
_cell.length_c   1.000
_cell.angle_alpha   90.00
_cell.angle_beta   90.00
_cell.angle_gamma   90.00
#
_symmetry.space_group_name_H-M   'P 1'
#
loop_
_entity.id
_entity.type
_entity.pdbx_description
1 polymer ?
#
loop_
_entity_poly.entity_id
_entity_poly.type
_entity_poly.pdbx_seq_one_letter_code
_entity_poly.pdbx_strand_id
1 'polypeptide(L)'
;MDIDESLRPFDDEKDVVQNVYDKMSSSNLNATKDDAFYKYFYNLLDTSTNFCTFKHVRLIKSIDEDWISAIEEALPSLHHVIMNPRKFIEEDREVVNIAMARNITTESLKHLTQHSDLIDKYDIEDGTVIPNRILNVFKEESLNIYENRFVCTLIAELQHFVNKRYNVIFENTKDELGAFFEMESRVDNYTETVDYKLTVKVKDKQSDYENEKENNNIFARLITIHRQVNGLASTEFISEMRGYPPVKHPIVKTNAIKKNMYYKACQKLWNFIYSYNKVGYTVNLVKKEPIITGAFEKDIYDSFIWNYAMIHNQIEDVEAVDINKPERKKEVNTRYIRQMLEYIVRESGIPDATLKKIIINELDTIQSKRKREEAELARALKKKK
;
A
#
# COMPACT_ATOMS: atom_id res chain seq x y z
N MET A 1 60.71 20.95 -14.37
CA MET A 1 59.39 20.34 -14.64
C MET A 1 58.65 20.52 -13.35
N ASP A 2 58.03 21.69 -13.20
CA ASP A 2 57.43 22.13 -11.95
C ASP A 2 56.16 21.30 -11.73
N ILE A 3 56.17 20.50 -10.66
CA ILE A 3 55.01 19.75 -10.22
C ILE A 3 54.07 20.79 -9.59
N ASP A 4 52.90 20.97 -10.20
CA ASP A 4 51.84 21.84 -9.71
C ASP A 4 51.53 21.48 -8.24
N GLU A 5 51.77 22.43 -7.33
CA GLU A 5 51.60 22.25 -5.89
C GLU A 5 50.16 21.92 -5.48
N SER A 6 49.17 22.17 -6.36
CA SER A 6 47.77 21.82 -6.15
C SER A 6 47.47 20.31 -6.24
N LEU A 7 48.43 19.50 -6.72
CA LEU A 7 48.30 18.05 -6.88
C LEU A 7 49.03 17.24 -5.79
N ARG A 8 49.55 17.88 -4.72
CA ARG A 8 50.15 17.14 -3.61
C ARG A 8 49.05 16.43 -2.78
N PRO A 9 49.22 15.14 -2.43
CA PRO A 9 48.30 14.45 -1.52
C PRO A 9 48.27 15.16 -0.16
N PHE A 10 47.08 15.48 0.35
CA PHE A 10 46.91 16.21 1.62
C PHE A 10 46.92 15.31 2.87
N ASP A 11 47.12 14.00 2.72
CA ASP A 11 46.99 13.03 3.81
C ASP A 11 48.18 12.95 4.78
N ASP A 12 49.22 13.78 4.59
CA ASP A 12 50.35 13.81 5.53
C ASP A 12 50.03 14.59 6.82
N GLU A 13 48.94 15.38 6.88
CA GLU A 13 48.54 16.16 8.07
C GLU A 13 47.09 15.89 8.50
N LYS A 14 46.95 15.20 9.65
CA LYS A 14 45.68 14.81 10.32
C LYS A 14 44.67 15.94 10.50
N ASP A 15 45.12 17.20 10.52
CA ASP A 15 44.27 18.36 10.76
C ASP A 15 43.39 18.70 9.54
N VAL A 16 43.76 18.27 8.33
CA VAL A 16 43.23 18.86 7.09
C VAL A 16 41.81 18.38 6.76
N VAL A 17 41.52 17.08 6.88
CA VAL A 17 40.17 16.52 6.68
C VAL A 17 39.23 16.94 7.83
N GLN A 18 39.76 16.94 9.06
CA GLN A 18 39.03 17.37 10.25
C GLN A 18 38.63 18.84 10.19
N ASN A 19 39.50 19.70 9.67
CA ASN A 19 39.21 21.12 9.45
C ASN A 19 38.03 21.33 8.49
N VAL A 20 37.92 20.54 7.41
CA VAL A 20 36.76 20.61 6.50
C VAL A 20 35.50 20.09 7.18
N TYR A 21 35.61 19.01 7.95
CA TYR A 21 34.49 18.50 8.74
C TYR A 21 33.96 19.54 9.74
N ASP A 22 34.84 20.22 10.47
CA ASP A 22 34.48 21.24 11.45
C ASP A 22 33.90 22.51 10.81
N LYS A 23 34.40 22.91 9.63
CA LYS A 23 33.88 24.06 8.87
C LYS A 23 32.49 23.80 8.29
N MET A 24 32.25 22.59 7.79
CA MET A 24 30.93 22.17 7.31
C MET A 24 29.93 21.96 8.46
N SER A 25 30.37 21.41 9.60
CA SER A 25 29.51 21.21 10.78
C SER A 25 29.07 22.53 11.43
N SER A 26 29.95 23.53 11.41
CA SER A 26 29.67 24.89 11.91
C SER A 26 28.86 25.78 10.96
N SER A 27 28.37 25.23 9.83
CA SER A 27 27.58 25.95 8.81
C SER A 27 28.31 27.11 8.11
N ASN A 28 29.65 27.14 8.16
CA ASN A 28 30.47 28.15 7.46
C ASN A 28 30.80 27.70 6.03
N LEU A 29 29.79 27.74 5.15
CA LEU A 29 29.91 27.32 3.74
C LEU A 29 31.00 28.06 2.97
N ASN A 30 31.19 29.36 3.22
CA ASN A 30 32.21 30.16 2.54
C ASN A 30 33.63 29.77 2.96
N ALA A 31 33.85 29.49 4.26
CA ALA A 31 35.16 29.06 4.76
C ALA A 31 35.49 27.62 4.34
N THR A 32 34.46 26.80 4.12
CA THR A 32 34.61 25.43 3.61
C THR A 32 35.06 25.43 2.15
N LYS A 33 34.42 26.25 1.30
CA LYS A 33 34.74 26.32 -0.13
C LYS A 33 36.15 26.82 -0.41
N ASP A 34 36.72 27.58 0.53
CA ASP A 34 38.09 28.06 0.43
C ASP A 34 39.16 27.07 0.93
N ASP A 35 38.74 25.98 1.56
CA ASP A 35 39.65 24.97 2.11
C ASP A 35 40.41 24.22 1.01
N ALA A 36 41.69 23.93 1.27
CA ALA A 36 42.57 23.26 0.33
C ALA A 36 42.13 21.82 0.03
N PHE A 37 41.66 21.10 1.06
CA PHE A 37 41.16 19.74 0.90
C PHE A 37 39.84 19.71 0.14
N TYR A 38 38.92 20.62 0.46
CA TYR A 38 37.66 20.73 -0.28
C TYR A 38 37.93 20.98 -1.78
N LYS A 39 38.82 21.92 -2.12
CA LYS A 39 39.19 22.19 -3.52
C LYS A 39 39.86 20.99 -4.20
N TYR A 40 40.77 20.31 -3.51
CA TYR A 40 41.44 19.11 -4.00
C TYR A 40 40.43 17.99 -4.30
N PHE A 41 39.61 17.63 -3.31
CA PHE A 41 38.65 16.53 -3.43
C PHE A 41 37.54 16.85 -4.43
N TYR A 42 37.09 18.11 -4.50
CA TYR A 42 36.13 18.55 -5.51
C TYR A 42 36.71 18.40 -6.93
N ASN A 43 37.95 18.82 -7.18
CA ASN A 43 38.60 18.65 -8.49
C ASN A 43 38.79 17.17 -8.84
N LEU A 44 39.04 16.33 -7.84
CA LEU A 44 39.15 14.89 -8.02
C LEU A 44 37.80 14.28 -8.41
N LEU A 45 36.71 14.70 -7.75
CA LEU A 45 35.36 14.31 -8.13
C LEU A 45 35.03 14.76 -9.57
N ASP A 46 35.34 16.01 -9.93
CA ASP A 46 35.07 16.57 -11.26
C ASP A 46 35.81 15.83 -12.39
N THR A 47 36.99 15.27 -12.10
CA THR A 47 37.81 14.51 -13.06
C THR A 47 37.55 13.01 -13.06
N SER A 48 36.89 12.49 -12.04
CA SER A 48 36.56 11.07 -11.89
C SER A 48 35.32 10.64 -12.71
N THR A 49 35.15 9.33 -12.90
CA THR A 49 33.97 8.78 -13.58
C THR A 49 32.80 8.68 -12.61
N ASN A 50 31.95 9.72 -12.60
CA ASN A 50 30.72 9.76 -11.81
C ASN A 50 29.49 9.43 -12.65
N PHE A 51 28.67 8.49 -12.18
CA PHE A 51 27.40 8.16 -12.79
C PHE A 51 26.27 8.65 -11.88
N CYS A 52 25.60 9.72 -12.32
CA CYS A 52 24.43 10.26 -11.63
C CYS A 52 23.17 10.02 -12.47
N THR A 53 22.16 9.42 -11.87
CA THR A 53 20.84 9.26 -12.48
C THR A 53 19.79 9.90 -11.59
N PHE A 54 18.98 10.77 -12.19
CA PHE A 54 17.87 11.41 -11.50
C PHE A 54 16.59 11.18 -12.28
N LYS A 55 15.61 10.56 -11.63
CA LYS A 55 14.32 10.22 -12.21
C LYS A 55 13.23 10.77 -11.31
N HIS A 56 12.31 11.52 -11.90
CA HIS A 56 11.14 12.02 -11.23
C HIS A 56 9.90 11.39 -11.86
N VAL A 57 9.14 10.65 -11.06
CA VAL A 57 7.93 9.96 -11.51
C VAL A 57 6.71 10.66 -10.94
N ARG A 58 5.84 11.13 -11.85
CA ARG A 58 4.56 11.75 -11.49
C ARG A 58 3.42 11.04 -12.21
N LEU A 59 2.31 10.85 -11.52
CA LEU A 59 1.08 10.33 -12.11
C LEU A 59 0.17 11.48 -12.52
N ILE A 60 -0.25 11.48 -13.78
CA ILE A 60 -1.30 12.34 -14.30
C ILE A 60 -2.57 11.51 -14.36
N LYS A 61 -3.55 11.90 -13.56
CA LYS A 61 -4.86 11.26 -13.48
C LYS A 61 -5.87 12.15 -14.19
N SER A 62 -6.58 11.60 -15.17
CA SER A 62 -7.77 12.25 -15.74
C SER A 62 -8.98 11.34 -15.54
N ILE A 63 -10.11 11.95 -15.22
CA ILE A 63 -11.37 11.24 -14.97
C ILE A 63 -12.37 11.70 -16.02
N ASP A 64 -13.13 10.73 -16.55
CA ASP A 64 -14.26 11.02 -17.42
C ASP A 64 -15.41 11.64 -16.58
N GLU A 65 -15.84 12.84 -16.95
CA GLU A 65 -16.87 13.57 -16.21
C GLU A 65 -18.28 13.00 -16.43
N ASP A 66 -18.48 12.20 -17.50
CA ASP A 66 -19.79 11.67 -17.90
C ASP A 66 -20.45 10.85 -16.78
N TRP A 67 -19.68 9.95 -16.16
CA TRP A 67 -20.20 9.06 -15.12
C TRP A 67 -20.37 9.75 -13.76
N ILE A 68 -19.52 10.73 -13.46
CA ILE A 68 -19.66 11.57 -12.26
C ILE A 68 -20.97 12.35 -12.35
N SER A 69 -21.19 13.02 -13.48
CA SER A 69 -22.37 13.85 -13.72
C SER A 69 -23.66 13.03 -13.73
N ALA A 70 -23.64 11.83 -14.35
CA ALA A 70 -24.79 10.93 -14.35
C ALA A 70 -25.18 10.45 -12.93
N ILE A 71 -24.20 10.22 -12.06
CA ILE A 71 -24.46 9.84 -10.66
C ILE A 71 -24.99 11.04 -9.87
N GLU A 72 -24.39 12.23 -10.00
CA GLU A 72 -24.83 13.45 -9.32
C GLU A 72 -26.27 13.84 -9.66
N GLU A 73 -26.67 13.72 -10.93
CA GLU A 73 -28.05 13.98 -11.37
C GLU A 73 -29.05 13.02 -10.68
N ALA A 74 -28.65 11.78 -10.45
CA ALA A 74 -29.52 10.74 -9.91
C ALA A 74 -29.53 10.66 -8.38
N LEU A 75 -28.48 11.16 -7.70
CA LEU A 75 -28.31 11.07 -6.24
C LEU A 75 -29.49 11.67 -5.45
N PRO A 76 -30.01 12.88 -5.75
CA PRO A 76 -31.14 13.44 -5.02
C PRO A 76 -32.39 12.56 -5.11
N SER A 77 -32.63 11.98 -6.29
CA SER A 77 -33.76 11.07 -6.50
C SER A 77 -33.58 9.75 -5.74
N LEU A 78 -32.36 9.25 -5.69
CA LEU A 78 -32.01 8.04 -4.95
C LEU A 78 -32.22 8.24 -3.44
N HIS A 79 -31.73 9.36 -2.89
CA HIS A 79 -31.98 9.76 -1.50
C HIS A 79 -33.47 9.81 -1.18
N HIS A 80 -34.29 10.42 -2.04
CA HIS A 80 -35.72 10.53 -1.82
C HIS A 80 -36.42 9.16 -1.75
N VAL A 81 -36.03 8.21 -2.60
CA VAL A 81 -36.64 6.87 -2.65
C VAL A 81 -36.24 6.01 -1.44
N ILE A 82 -35.00 6.13 -0.97
CA ILE A 82 -34.53 5.42 0.23
C ILE A 82 -35.21 5.93 1.49
N MET A 83 -35.39 7.26 1.60
CA MET A 83 -36.04 7.86 2.77
C MET A 83 -37.56 7.61 2.80
N ASN A 84 -38.17 7.34 1.64
CA ASN A 84 -39.59 7.05 1.51
C ASN A 84 -39.82 5.71 0.81
N PRO A 85 -39.45 4.58 1.45
CA PRO A 85 -39.62 3.27 0.85
C PRO A 85 -41.11 2.94 0.75
N ARG A 86 -41.50 2.18 -0.28
CA ARG A 86 -42.89 1.76 -0.43
C ARG A 86 -43.18 0.60 0.51
N LYS A 87 -44.28 0.70 1.26
CA LYS A 87 -44.75 -0.37 2.13
C LYS A 87 -45.91 -1.10 1.46
N PHE A 88 -45.92 -2.42 1.57
CA PHE A 88 -47.03 -3.26 1.14
C PHE A 88 -47.55 -4.04 2.34
N ILE A 89 -48.85 -4.19 2.45
CA ILE A 89 -49.47 -4.96 3.54
C ILE A 89 -49.54 -6.41 3.05
N GLU A 90 -48.74 -7.28 3.67
CA GLU A 90 -48.77 -8.71 3.44
C GLU A 90 -49.79 -9.35 4.39
N GLU A 91 -50.72 -10.14 3.83
CA GLU A 91 -51.77 -10.82 4.59
C GLU A 91 -51.43 -12.30 4.74
N ASP A 92 -50.95 -12.70 5.92
CA ASP A 92 -50.70 -14.11 6.23
C ASP A 92 -51.89 -14.74 6.96
N ARG A 93 -52.21 -15.98 6.60
CA ARG A 93 -53.43 -16.66 7.03
C ARG A 93 -53.06 -17.91 7.80
N GLU A 94 -53.33 -17.89 9.10
CA GLU A 94 -52.98 -19.01 9.97
C GLU A 94 -54.18 -19.45 10.82
N VAL A 95 -54.36 -20.76 10.98
CA VAL A 95 -55.39 -21.32 11.86
C VAL A 95 -54.85 -21.43 13.28
N VAL A 96 -55.23 -20.47 14.11
CA VAL A 96 -54.72 -20.30 15.47
C VAL A 96 -55.81 -20.70 16.48
N ASN A 97 -55.42 -21.07 17.70
CA ASN A 97 -56.37 -21.27 18.79
C ASN A 97 -57.18 -19.99 19.04
N ILE A 98 -58.47 -20.12 19.33
CA ILE A 98 -59.39 -18.99 19.48
C ILE A 98 -58.90 -17.95 20.50
N ALA A 99 -58.24 -18.41 21.56
CA ALA A 99 -57.67 -17.55 22.61
C ALA A 99 -56.50 -16.67 22.14
N MET A 100 -55.82 -17.04 21.05
CA MET A 100 -54.69 -16.31 20.48
C MET A 100 -55.07 -15.50 19.22
N ALA A 101 -56.30 -15.66 18.72
CA ALA A 101 -56.80 -14.91 17.58
C ALA A 101 -56.99 -13.43 17.96
N ARG A 102 -56.39 -12.52 17.19
CA ARG A 102 -56.51 -11.07 17.44
C ARG A 102 -57.69 -10.43 16.74
N ASN A 103 -57.94 -10.76 15.46
CA ASN A 103 -58.99 -10.16 14.66
C ASN A 103 -59.77 -11.22 13.88
N ILE A 104 -61.08 -11.27 14.09
CA ILE A 104 -61.98 -12.18 13.37
C ILE A 104 -62.58 -11.44 12.18
N THR A 105 -62.31 -11.93 10.97
CA THR A 105 -62.84 -11.36 9.73
C THR A 105 -64.02 -12.17 9.19
N THR A 106 -64.75 -11.64 8.22
CA THR A 106 -65.82 -12.39 7.54
C THR A 106 -65.31 -13.63 6.82
N GLU A 107 -64.05 -13.61 6.37
CA GLU A 107 -63.37 -14.76 5.79
C GLU A 107 -63.05 -15.82 6.86
N SER A 108 -62.63 -15.39 8.05
CA SER A 108 -62.44 -16.29 9.20
C SER A 108 -63.71 -17.07 9.53
N LEU A 109 -64.87 -16.41 9.49
CA LEU A 109 -66.17 -17.03 9.71
C LEU A 109 -66.54 -18.01 8.58
N LYS A 110 -66.30 -17.65 7.31
CA LYS A 110 -66.53 -18.56 6.17
C LYS A 110 -65.67 -19.82 6.26
N HIS A 111 -64.40 -19.67 6.61
CA HIS A 111 -63.50 -20.80 6.80
C HIS A 111 -63.99 -21.71 7.94
N LEU A 112 -64.45 -21.12 9.05
CA LEU A 112 -65.01 -21.90 10.16
C LEU A 112 -66.26 -22.70 9.75
N THR A 113 -67.15 -22.11 8.94
CA THR A 113 -68.34 -22.82 8.45
C THR A 113 -68.03 -23.97 7.48
N GLN A 114 -66.88 -23.92 6.80
CA GLN A 114 -66.44 -24.97 5.88
C GLN A 114 -65.70 -26.11 6.59
N HIS A 115 -65.15 -25.85 7.79
CA HIS A 115 -64.32 -26.79 8.54
C HIS A 115 -64.93 -27.05 9.93
N SER A 116 -65.89 -27.96 9.97
CA SER A 116 -66.57 -28.40 11.20
C SER A 116 -65.61 -28.95 12.26
N ASP A 117 -64.44 -29.46 11.85
CA ASP A 117 -63.42 -30.03 12.73
C ASP A 117 -62.77 -29.00 13.67
N LEU A 118 -62.99 -27.70 13.43
CA LEU A 118 -62.46 -26.61 14.24
C LEU A 118 -63.44 -26.17 15.35
N ILE A 119 -64.63 -26.76 15.40
CA ILE A 119 -65.70 -26.47 16.36
C ILE A 119 -65.62 -27.44 17.53
N ASP A 120 -65.59 -26.92 18.76
CA ASP A 120 -65.49 -27.74 19.98
C ASP A 120 -66.87 -28.03 20.58
N LYS A 121 -67.71 -27.00 20.67
CA LYS A 121 -69.04 -27.10 21.29
C LYS A 121 -70.11 -26.44 20.44
N TYR A 122 -71.26 -27.10 20.43
CA TYR A 122 -72.49 -26.63 19.83
C TYR A 122 -73.61 -26.72 20.86
N ASP A 123 -74.14 -25.58 21.29
CA ASP A 123 -75.31 -25.56 22.17
C ASP A 123 -76.59 -25.63 21.34
N ILE A 124 -77.33 -26.73 21.48
CA ILE A 124 -78.53 -27.06 20.69
C ILE A 124 -79.71 -26.16 21.07
N GLU A 125 -79.72 -25.60 22.28
CA GLU A 125 -80.81 -24.76 22.80
C GLU A 125 -80.72 -23.30 22.32
N ASP A 126 -79.51 -22.71 22.28
CA ASP A 126 -79.27 -21.31 21.89
C ASP A 126 -78.65 -21.15 20.49
N GLY A 127 -78.31 -22.25 19.80
CA GLY A 127 -77.65 -22.23 18.49
C GLY A 127 -76.24 -21.62 18.51
N THR A 128 -75.61 -21.52 19.69
CA THR A 128 -74.30 -20.89 19.87
C THR A 128 -73.18 -21.89 19.53
N VAL A 129 -72.23 -21.44 18.69
CA VAL A 129 -71.10 -22.25 18.22
C VAL A 129 -69.81 -21.73 18.86
N ILE A 130 -69.07 -22.61 19.55
CA ILE A 130 -67.79 -22.26 20.19
C ILE A 130 -66.66 -23.00 19.47
N PRO A 131 -65.83 -22.30 18.67
CA PRO A 131 -64.68 -22.90 18.01
C PRO A 131 -63.47 -23.02 18.93
N ASN A 132 -62.68 -24.09 18.76
CA ASN A 132 -61.37 -24.23 19.41
C ASN A 132 -60.29 -23.45 18.63
N ARG A 133 -60.38 -23.49 17.31
CA ARG A 133 -59.42 -22.86 16.39
C ARG A 133 -60.13 -22.04 15.34
N ILE A 134 -59.54 -20.92 14.94
CA ILE A 134 -60.11 -20.02 13.94
C ILE A 134 -59.01 -19.50 13.01
N LEU A 135 -59.37 -19.25 11.76
CA LEU A 135 -58.47 -18.61 10.79
C LEU A 135 -58.26 -17.15 11.22
N ASN A 136 -57.03 -16.80 11.57
CA ASN A 136 -56.62 -15.44 11.82
C ASN A 136 -55.88 -14.89 10.60
N VAL A 137 -56.15 -13.63 10.25
CA VAL A 137 -55.46 -12.94 9.16
C VAL A 137 -54.50 -11.93 9.79
N PHE A 138 -53.21 -12.24 9.75
CA PHE A 138 -52.16 -11.32 10.16
C PHE A 138 -51.89 -10.34 9.01
N LYS A 139 -51.88 -9.04 9.33
CA LYS A 139 -51.54 -7.99 8.38
C LYS A 139 -50.22 -7.39 8.83
N GLU A 140 -49.14 -7.69 8.11
CA GLU A 140 -47.81 -7.17 8.40
C GLU A 140 -47.38 -6.19 7.31
N GLU A 141 -46.66 -5.13 7.71
CA GLU A 141 -46.05 -4.21 6.74
C GLU A 141 -44.76 -4.83 6.21
N SER A 142 -44.77 -5.23 4.94
CA SER A 142 -43.64 -5.81 4.24
C SER A 142 -43.01 -4.78 3.29
N LEU A 143 -41.68 -4.74 3.28
CA LEU A 143 -40.88 -3.94 2.34
C LEU A 143 -40.51 -4.72 1.08
N ASN A 144 -40.91 -6.00 0.97
CA ASN A 144 -40.57 -6.92 -0.12
C ASN A 144 -41.33 -6.61 -1.43
N ILE A 145 -41.21 -5.38 -1.91
CA ILE A 145 -41.78 -4.96 -3.18
C ILE A 145 -40.66 -4.93 -4.24
N TYR A 146 -41.02 -5.28 -5.47
CA TYR A 146 -40.10 -5.26 -6.61
C TYR A 146 -39.33 -3.94 -6.73
N GLU A 147 -39.99 -2.78 -6.55
CA GLU A 147 -39.36 -1.47 -6.62
C GLU A 147 -38.30 -1.25 -5.53
N ASN A 148 -38.57 -1.67 -4.30
CA ASN A 148 -37.63 -1.55 -3.20
C ASN A 148 -36.42 -2.48 -3.42
N ARG A 149 -36.67 -3.71 -3.88
CA ARG A 149 -35.61 -4.66 -4.25
C ARG A 149 -34.75 -4.13 -5.38
N PHE A 150 -35.37 -3.48 -6.37
CA PHE A 150 -34.66 -2.80 -7.45
C PHE A 150 -33.74 -1.70 -6.89
N VAL A 151 -34.24 -0.80 -6.06
CA VAL A 151 -33.44 0.30 -5.48
C VAL A 151 -32.29 -0.24 -4.64
N CYS A 152 -32.53 -1.26 -3.82
CA CYS A 152 -31.48 -1.93 -3.04
C CYS A 152 -30.39 -2.51 -3.94
N THR A 153 -30.78 -3.20 -5.03
CA THR A 153 -29.83 -3.75 -5.98
C THR A 153 -29.06 -2.64 -6.71
N LEU A 154 -29.72 -1.56 -7.10
CA LEU A 154 -29.10 -0.39 -7.73
C LEU A 154 -28.03 0.23 -6.83
N ILE A 155 -28.28 0.36 -5.53
CA ILE A 155 -27.32 0.94 -4.59
C ILE A 155 -26.10 0.03 -4.42
N ALA A 156 -26.31 -1.28 -4.34
CA ALA A 156 -25.20 -2.23 -4.28
C ALA A 156 -24.32 -2.17 -5.53
N GLU A 157 -24.94 -2.17 -6.72
CA GLU A 157 -24.22 -2.05 -8.00
C GLU A 157 -23.52 -0.68 -8.13
N LEU A 158 -24.18 0.41 -7.73
CA LEU A 158 -23.60 1.75 -7.72
C LEU A 158 -22.40 1.85 -6.77
N GLN A 159 -22.53 1.29 -5.56
CA GLN A 159 -21.45 1.25 -4.58
C GLN A 159 -20.26 0.47 -5.13
N HIS A 160 -20.48 -0.70 -5.73
CA HIS A 160 -19.43 -1.46 -6.39
C HIS A 160 -18.77 -0.66 -7.53
N PHE A 161 -19.59 -0.02 -8.38
CA PHE A 161 -19.14 0.78 -9.51
C PHE A 161 -18.25 1.96 -9.10
N VAL A 162 -18.62 2.67 -8.03
CA VAL A 162 -17.89 3.83 -7.51
C VAL A 162 -16.65 3.40 -6.73
N ASN A 163 -16.76 2.44 -5.80
CA ASN A 163 -15.64 2.00 -4.96
C ASN A 163 -14.52 1.39 -5.81
N LYS A 164 -14.85 0.58 -6.82
CA LYS A 164 -13.86 0.01 -7.74
C LYS A 164 -13.03 1.10 -8.44
N ARG A 165 -13.66 2.20 -8.85
CA ARG A 165 -12.97 3.31 -9.53
C ARG A 165 -12.21 4.18 -8.53
N TYR A 166 -12.82 4.49 -7.40
CA TYR A 166 -12.21 5.26 -6.32
C TYR A 166 -10.90 4.62 -5.83
N ASN A 167 -10.91 3.32 -5.55
CA ASN A 167 -9.74 2.62 -5.01
C ASN A 167 -8.59 2.59 -6.02
N VAL A 168 -8.86 2.42 -7.32
CA VAL A 168 -7.78 2.46 -8.33
C VAL A 168 -7.20 3.87 -8.44
N ILE A 169 -8.06 4.90 -8.45
CA ILE A 169 -7.65 6.29 -8.59
C ILE A 169 -6.84 6.75 -7.36
N PHE A 170 -7.24 6.38 -6.14
CA PHE A 170 -6.66 6.93 -4.91
C PHE A 170 -5.78 5.97 -4.12
N GLU A 171 -6.11 4.69 -4.01
CA GLU A 171 -5.37 3.76 -3.14
C GLU A 171 -4.20 3.09 -3.88
N ASN A 172 -4.45 2.54 -5.07
CA ASN A 172 -3.45 1.78 -5.82
C ASN A 172 -2.34 2.63 -6.46
N THR A 173 -2.46 3.96 -6.38
CA THR A 173 -1.56 4.91 -7.09
C THR A 173 -0.57 5.60 -6.13
N LYS A 174 -0.61 5.31 -4.82
CA LYS A 174 0.20 6.00 -3.80
C LYS A 174 1.68 5.57 -3.75
N ASP A 175 1.98 4.34 -4.14
CA ASP A 175 3.32 3.77 -3.94
C ASP A 175 4.33 4.05 -5.07
N GLU A 176 3.87 4.64 -6.18
CA GLU A 176 4.64 4.82 -7.42
C GLU A 176 5.14 6.26 -7.64
N LEU A 177 4.84 7.17 -6.69
CA LEU A 177 5.13 8.60 -6.81
C LEU A 177 6.41 8.99 -6.10
N GLY A 178 7.23 9.79 -6.78
CA GLY A 178 8.31 10.54 -6.15
C GLY A 178 9.61 10.58 -6.95
N ALA A 179 10.68 10.93 -6.25
CA ALA A 179 12.00 11.17 -6.82
C ALA A 179 12.94 10.01 -6.51
N PHE A 180 13.63 9.53 -7.54
CA PHE A 180 14.65 8.51 -7.46
C PHE A 180 15.97 9.13 -7.88
N PHE A 181 16.94 9.10 -6.98
CA PHE A 181 18.29 9.56 -7.25
C PHE A 181 19.26 8.43 -6.94
N GLU A 182 20.16 8.15 -7.89
CA GLU A 182 21.25 7.19 -7.71
C GLU A 182 22.55 7.83 -8.20
N MET A 183 23.56 7.83 -7.34
CA MET A 183 24.92 8.23 -7.66
C MET A 183 25.84 7.05 -7.39
N GLU A 184 26.69 6.74 -8.37
CA GLU A 184 27.77 5.78 -8.26
C GLU A 184 29.07 6.45 -8.72
N SER A 185 30.06 6.43 -7.85
CA SER A 185 31.33 7.09 -8.08
C SER A 185 32.44 6.26 -7.47
N ARG A 186 33.55 6.17 -8.19
CA ARG A 186 34.80 5.59 -7.73
C ARG A 186 35.88 6.65 -7.83
N VAL A 187 36.45 6.96 -6.68
CA VAL A 187 37.47 7.99 -6.51
C VAL A 187 38.75 7.28 -6.07
N ASP A 188 39.78 7.35 -6.89
CA ASP A 188 41.11 6.89 -6.53
C ASP A 188 41.91 8.09 -6.01
N ASN A 189 41.96 8.24 -4.68
CA ASN A 189 42.93 9.10 -4.02
C ASN A 189 44.30 8.39 -4.01
N TYR A 190 45.38 9.14 -3.78
CA TYR A 190 46.74 8.61 -3.80
C TYR A 190 46.98 7.52 -2.73
N THR A 191 46.27 7.62 -1.61
CA THR A 191 46.37 6.76 -0.43
C THR A 191 45.22 5.76 -0.32
N GLU A 192 44.04 6.14 -0.81
CA GLU A 192 42.78 5.44 -0.57
C GLU A 192 41.90 5.37 -1.82
N THR A 193 41.20 4.26 -2.00
CA THR A 193 40.18 4.12 -3.04
C THR A 193 38.80 4.22 -2.39
N VAL A 194 38.03 5.24 -2.79
CA VAL A 194 36.70 5.54 -2.24
C VAL A 194 35.64 5.10 -3.24
N ASP A 195 34.95 4.01 -2.92
CA ASP A 195 33.76 3.56 -3.63
C ASP A 195 32.51 4.16 -2.95
N TYR A 196 31.78 5.03 -3.66
CA TYR A 196 30.60 5.71 -3.15
C TYR A 196 29.35 5.36 -3.96
N LYS A 197 28.34 4.83 -3.27
CA LYS A 197 27.02 4.55 -3.85
C LYS A 197 25.92 5.13 -2.98
N LEU A 198 25.22 6.14 -3.48
CA LEU A 198 24.08 6.77 -2.84
C LEU A 198 22.80 6.44 -3.61
N THR A 199 21.79 5.94 -2.90
CA THR A 199 20.45 5.72 -3.47
C THR A 199 19.41 6.40 -2.59
N VAL A 200 18.76 7.43 -3.12
CA VAL A 200 17.67 8.15 -2.45
C VAL A 200 16.37 7.83 -3.18
N LYS A 201 15.39 7.32 -2.42
CA LYS A 201 14.03 7.05 -2.91
C LYS A 201 13.05 7.88 -2.10
N VAL A 202 12.66 9.02 -2.62
CA VAL A 202 11.59 9.83 -2.05
C VAL A 202 10.28 9.27 -2.56
N LYS A 203 9.40 8.87 -1.64
CA LYS A 203 8.03 8.47 -1.94
C LYS A 203 7.07 9.46 -1.35
N ASP A 204 6.21 10.03 -2.18
CA ASP A 204 5.18 10.94 -1.69
C ASP A 204 4.06 10.15 -1.03
N LYS A 205 4.05 10.13 0.31
CA LYS A 205 2.95 9.53 1.08
C LYS A 205 1.63 10.31 0.94
N GLN A 206 1.71 11.57 0.49
CA GLN A 206 0.62 12.51 0.29
C GLN A 206 0.98 13.51 -0.82
N SER A 207 0.74 13.17 -2.09
CA SER A 207 0.76 14.17 -3.17
C SER A 207 -0.62 14.30 -3.82
N ASP A 208 -1.61 14.66 -3.01
CA ASP A 208 -2.87 15.17 -3.57
C ASP A 208 -2.69 16.66 -4.00
N TYR A 209 -1.80 17.43 -3.37
CA TYR A 209 -1.76 18.89 -3.46
C TYR A 209 -1.44 19.53 -4.84
N GLU A 210 -0.69 18.86 -5.73
CA GLU A 210 -0.30 19.46 -7.02
C GLU A 210 -1.12 19.00 -8.23
N ASN A 211 -1.73 17.82 -8.21
CA ASN A 211 -2.74 17.45 -9.22
C ASN A 211 -4.10 18.12 -8.91
N GLU A 212 -4.27 18.59 -7.68
CA GLU A 212 -5.41 19.37 -7.21
C GLU A 212 -5.59 20.67 -8.03
N LYS A 213 -4.57 21.47 -8.35
CA LYS A 213 -4.82 22.80 -8.97
C LYS A 213 -5.55 22.79 -10.33
N GLU A 214 -5.31 21.81 -11.20
CA GLU A 214 -5.98 21.73 -12.52
C GLU A 214 -7.28 20.88 -12.50
N ASN A 215 -7.37 19.87 -11.63
CA ASN A 215 -8.50 18.91 -11.58
C ASN A 215 -9.29 18.91 -10.25
N ASN A 216 -9.07 19.90 -9.39
CA ASN A 216 -9.61 19.99 -8.02
C ASN A 216 -11.10 19.71 -7.94
N ASN A 217 -11.86 20.27 -8.88
CA ASN A 217 -13.30 20.18 -8.86
C ASN A 217 -13.79 18.73 -9.05
N ILE A 218 -13.14 17.96 -9.95
CA ILE A 218 -13.58 16.61 -10.28
C ILE A 218 -13.24 15.61 -9.17
N PHE A 219 -12.04 15.72 -8.56
CA PHE A 219 -11.66 14.86 -7.44
C PHE A 219 -12.49 15.15 -6.18
N ALA A 220 -12.75 16.42 -5.87
CA ALA A 220 -13.62 16.80 -4.74
C ALA A 220 -15.05 16.27 -4.92
N ARG A 221 -15.60 16.37 -6.15
CA ARG A 221 -16.89 15.77 -6.53
C ARG A 221 -16.88 14.27 -6.34
N LEU A 222 -15.84 13.57 -6.82
CA LEU A 222 -15.70 12.13 -6.65
C LEU A 222 -15.64 11.71 -5.17
N ILE A 223 -14.89 12.41 -4.32
CA ILE A 223 -14.84 12.15 -2.88
C ILE A 223 -16.24 12.32 -2.26
N THR A 224 -16.95 13.37 -2.67
CA THR A 224 -18.32 13.64 -2.20
C THR A 224 -19.29 12.53 -2.61
N ILE A 225 -19.27 12.10 -3.87
CA ILE A 225 -20.08 11.00 -4.39
C ILE A 225 -19.75 9.70 -3.65
N HIS A 226 -18.48 9.37 -3.50
CA HIS A 226 -18.05 8.16 -2.78
C HIS A 226 -18.58 8.15 -1.34
N ARG A 227 -18.50 9.28 -0.63
CA ARG A 227 -19.07 9.41 0.72
C ARG A 227 -20.59 9.26 0.72
N GLN A 228 -21.28 9.92 -0.20
CA GLN A 228 -22.75 9.87 -0.28
C GLN A 228 -23.26 8.47 -0.61
N VAL A 229 -22.67 7.80 -1.61
CA VAL A 229 -23.05 6.44 -2.02
C VAL A 229 -22.80 5.43 -0.90
N ASN A 230 -21.65 5.48 -0.23
CA ASN A 230 -21.40 4.60 0.91
C ASN A 230 -22.31 4.91 2.10
N GLY A 231 -22.64 6.19 2.33
CA GLY A 231 -23.66 6.59 3.30
C GLY A 231 -25.04 6.01 3.00
N LEU A 232 -25.47 6.04 1.74
CA LEU A 232 -26.72 5.42 1.29
C LEU A 232 -26.74 3.91 1.49
N ALA A 233 -25.64 3.22 1.18
CA ALA A 233 -25.51 1.78 1.36
C ALA A 233 -25.52 1.34 2.84
N SER A 234 -25.20 2.24 3.76
CA SER A 234 -25.25 2.02 5.22
C SER A 234 -26.61 2.31 5.87
N THR A 235 -27.62 2.71 5.10
CA THR A 235 -28.96 2.99 5.66
C THR A 235 -29.67 1.74 6.17
N GLU A 236 -30.57 1.92 7.14
CA GLU A 236 -31.37 0.85 7.75
C GLU A 236 -32.22 0.12 6.70
N PHE A 237 -32.87 0.88 5.80
CA PHE A 237 -33.62 0.33 4.66
C PHE A 237 -32.79 -0.67 3.84
N ILE A 238 -31.54 -0.34 3.51
CA ILE A 238 -30.67 -1.24 2.75
C ILE A 238 -30.32 -2.49 3.57
N SER A 239 -30.09 -2.32 4.87
CA SER A 239 -29.75 -3.42 5.76
C SER A 239 -30.89 -4.44 5.88
N GLU A 240 -32.12 -3.97 6.04
CA GLU A 240 -33.32 -4.81 6.02
C GLU A 240 -33.54 -5.48 4.66
N MET A 241 -33.28 -4.73 3.56
CA MET A 241 -33.54 -5.23 2.21
C MET A 241 -32.52 -6.26 1.72
N ARG A 242 -31.33 -6.38 2.35
CA ARG A 242 -30.30 -7.37 1.97
C ARG A 242 -30.76 -8.81 2.09
N GLY A 243 -31.77 -9.10 2.91
CA GLY A 243 -32.34 -10.44 3.05
C GLY A 243 -33.16 -10.88 1.84
N TYR A 244 -33.59 -9.95 0.98
CA TYR A 244 -34.43 -10.24 -0.18
C TYR A 244 -33.61 -10.48 -1.46
N PRO A 245 -34.13 -11.27 -2.41
CA PRO A 245 -33.38 -11.60 -3.61
C PRO A 245 -33.10 -10.35 -4.48
N PRO A 246 -31.92 -10.24 -5.12
CA PRO A 246 -31.63 -9.10 -5.98
C PRO A 246 -32.47 -9.11 -7.26
N VAL A 247 -32.55 -7.95 -7.93
CA VAL A 247 -33.21 -7.80 -9.23
C VAL A 247 -32.16 -7.86 -10.35
N LYS A 248 -32.48 -8.55 -11.44
CA LYS A 248 -31.56 -8.68 -12.59
C LYS A 248 -31.86 -7.63 -13.67
N HIS A 249 -30.83 -7.22 -14.39
CA HIS A 249 -30.99 -6.45 -15.63
C HIS A 249 -31.58 -7.35 -16.73
N PRO A 250 -32.51 -6.86 -17.59
CA PRO A 250 -33.14 -5.53 -17.59
C PRO A 250 -34.30 -5.42 -16.59
N ILE A 251 -34.52 -4.21 -16.05
CA ILE A 251 -35.59 -3.95 -15.08
C ILE A 251 -36.96 -3.93 -15.77
N VAL A 252 -37.92 -4.59 -15.14
CA VAL A 252 -39.32 -4.57 -15.55
C VAL A 252 -39.92 -3.19 -15.30
N LYS A 253 -40.47 -2.57 -16.34
CA LYS A 253 -41.09 -1.24 -16.26
C LYS A 253 -42.49 -1.32 -15.62
N THR A 254 -42.54 -1.40 -14.30
CA THR A 254 -43.80 -1.34 -13.54
C THR A 254 -44.43 0.06 -13.61
N ASN A 255 -45.71 0.19 -13.24
CA ASN A 255 -46.39 1.48 -13.19
C ASN A 255 -45.74 2.46 -12.21
N ALA A 256 -45.19 1.95 -11.10
CA ALA A 256 -44.47 2.76 -10.12
C ALA A 256 -43.22 3.39 -10.75
N ILE A 257 -42.43 2.59 -11.48
CA ILE A 257 -41.22 3.04 -12.17
C ILE A 257 -41.56 3.98 -13.34
N LYS A 258 -42.63 3.68 -14.09
CA LYS A 258 -43.05 4.48 -15.25
C LYS A 258 -43.68 5.83 -14.88
N LYS A 259 -44.33 5.98 -13.73
CA LYS A 259 -45.05 7.22 -13.38
C LYS A 259 -44.25 8.13 -12.46
N ASN A 260 -43.53 7.57 -11.48
CA ASN A 260 -42.81 8.36 -10.49
C ASN A 260 -41.47 8.90 -11.06
N MET A 261 -41.24 10.21 -10.92
CA MET A 261 -40.03 10.86 -11.42
C MET A 261 -38.74 10.33 -10.78
N TYR A 262 -38.76 9.99 -9.50
CA TYR A 262 -37.58 9.53 -8.78
C TYR A 262 -37.16 8.12 -9.21
N TYR A 263 -38.13 7.22 -9.41
CA TYR A 263 -37.86 5.88 -9.93
C TYR A 263 -37.41 5.90 -11.39
N LYS A 264 -37.86 6.88 -12.20
CA LYS A 264 -37.33 7.09 -13.56
C LYS A 264 -35.85 7.48 -13.54
N ALA A 265 -35.46 8.39 -12.65
CA ALA A 265 -34.06 8.76 -12.49
C ALA A 265 -33.20 7.57 -12.04
N CYS A 266 -33.69 6.76 -11.10
CA CYS A 266 -33.04 5.51 -10.69
C CYS A 266 -32.91 4.52 -11.86
N GLN A 267 -33.94 4.38 -12.69
CA GLN A 267 -33.88 3.53 -13.88
C GLN A 267 -32.89 4.05 -14.93
N LYS A 268 -32.82 5.37 -15.13
CA LYS A 268 -31.84 6.01 -16.01
C LYS A 268 -30.42 5.71 -15.54
N LEU A 269 -30.15 5.86 -14.24
CA LEU A 269 -28.86 5.54 -13.63
C LEU A 269 -28.51 4.05 -13.77
N TRP A 270 -29.46 3.15 -13.51
CA TRP A 270 -29.25 1.72 -13.70
C TRP A 270 -28.83 1.39 -15.13
N ASN A 271 -29.56 1.91 -16.12
CA ASN A 271 -29.22 1.68 -17.52
C ASN A 271 -27.86 2.27 -17.87
N PHE A 272 -27.51 3.43 -17.30
CA PHE A 272 -26.19 4.04 -17.46
C PHE A 272 -25.07 3.14 -16.92
N ILE A 273 -25.19 2.62 -15.70
CA ILE A 273 -24.17 1.73 -15.10
C ILE A 273 -23.90 0.51 -15.99
N TYR A 274 -24.96 -0.09 -16.55
CA TYR A 274 -24.84 -1.27 -17.43
C TYR A 274 -24.39 -0.94 -18.86
N SER A 275 -24.66 0.26 -19.37
CA SER A 275 -24.19 0.68 -20.70
C SER A 275 -22.77 1.26 -20.67
N TYR A 276 -22.29 1.68 -19.50
CA TYR A 276 -20.99 2.29 -19.31
C TYR A 276 -19.86 1.26 -19.30
N ASN A 277 -19.42 0.86 -20.50
CA ASN A 277 -18.33 -0.11 -20.70
C ASN A 277 -16.92 0.51 -20.59
N LYS A 278 -16.81 1.82 -20.36
CA LYS A 278 -15.52 2.49 -20.22
C LYS A 278 -14.96 2.32 -18.80
N VAL A 279 -13.63 2.32 -18.69
CA VAL A 279 -12.94 2.38 -17.39
C VAL A 279 -13.27 3.70 -16.67
N GLY A 280 -13.42 4.80 -17.43
CA GLY A 280 -13.88 6.11 -16.93
C GLY A 280 -12.82 6.93 -16.20
N TYR A 281 -11.57 6.49 -16.25
CA TYR A 281 -10.40 7.23 -15.82
C TYR A 281 -9.18 6.76 -16.62
N THR A 282 -8.18 7.64 -16.76
CA THR A 282 -6.85 7.26 -17.23
C THR A 282 -5.81 7.67 -16.19
N VAL A 283 -4.90 6.74 -15.89
CA VAL A 283 -3.77 6.96 -14.99
C VAL A 283 -2.52 6.84 -15.85
N ASN A 284 -1.92 7.98 -16.17
CA ASN A 284 -0.70 8.05 -16.96
C ASN A 284 0.49 8.28 -16.04
N LEU A 285 1.45 7.37 -16.10
CA LEU A 285 2.70 7.52 -15.36
C LEU A 285 3.69 8.29 -16.25
N VAL A 286 3.95 9.55 -15.88
CA VAL A 286 4.92 10.41 -16.56
C VAL A 286 6.25 10.31 -15.83
N LYS A 287 7.18 9.58 -16.44
CA LYS A 287 8.59 9.57 -16.03
C LYS A 287 9.28 10.75 -16.68
N LYS A 288 9.80 11.66 -15.86
CA LYS A 288 10.74 12.70 -16.29
C LYS A 288 12.13 12.30 -15.83
N GLU A 289 13.12 12.54 -16.67
CA GLU A 289 14.54 12.43 -16.33
C GLU A 289 15.08 13.86 -16.37
N PRO A 290 14.99 14.61 -15.26
CA PRO A 290 15.42 16.00 -15.24
C PRO A 290 16.93 16.07 -15.47
N ILE A 291 17.36 17.10 -16.19
CA ILE A 291 18.78 17.34 -16.42
C ILE A 291 19.41 17.76 -15.09
N ILE A 292 20.49 17.10 -14.70
CA ILE A 292 21.32 17.51 -13.58
C ILE A 292 22.02 18.80 -14.00
N THR A 293 21.61 19.91 -13.41
CA THR A 293 22.24 21.21 -13.67
C THR A 293 23.57 21.28 -12.95
N GLY A 294 24.52 22.10 -13.43
CA GLY A 294 25.81 22.26 -12.75
C GLY A 294 25.71 22.81 -11.31
N ALA A 295 24.58 23.45 -10.95
CA ALA A 295 24.31 23.81 -9.56
C ALA A 295 23.94 22.58 -8.73
N PHE A 296 23.08 21.70 -9.25
CA PHE A 296 22.70 20.46 -8.56
C PHE A 296 23.87 19.47 -8.49
N GLU A 297 24.71 19.42 -9.52
CA GLU A 297 25.96 18.63 -9.50
C GLU A 297 26.90 19.07 -8.37
N LYS A 298 27.06 20.38 -8.17
CA LYS A 298 27.81 20.92 -7.03
C LYS A 298 27.23 20.46 -5.70
N ASP A 299 25.91 20.52 -5.54
CA ASP A 299 25.25 20.06 -4.31
C ASP A 299 25.48 18.55 -4.07
N ILE A 300 25.52 17.75 -5.14
CA ILE A 300 25.82 16.32 -5.08
C ILE A 300 27.27 16.09 -4.60
N TYR A 301 28.23 16.81 -5.17
CA TYR A 301 29.64 16.70 -4.77
C TYR A 301 29.89 17.22 -3.35
N ASP A 302 29.23 18.31 -2.96
CA ASP A 302 29.26 18.81 -1.58
C ASP A 302 28.76 17.74 -0.60
N SER A 303 27.70 17.01 -0.96
CA SER A 303 27.20 15.89 -0.17
C SER A 303 28.20 14.74 -0.09
N PHE A 304 28.86 14.38 -1.20
CA PHE A 304 29.91 13.35 -1.19
C PHE A 304 31.03 13.75 -0.23
N ILE A 305 31.62 14.93 -0.42
CA ILE A 305 32.75 15.42 0.39
C ILE A 305 32.37 15.43 1.87
N TRP A 306 31.15 15.84 2.19
CA TRP A 306 30.63 15.81 3.55
C TRP A 306 30.54 14.38 4.11
N ASN A 307 29.98 13.43 3.37
CA ASN A 307 29.92 12.04 3.80
C ASN A 307 31.31 11.44 4.00
N TYR A 308 32.25 11.74 3.11
CA TYR A 308 33.65 11.31 3.24
C TYR A 308 34.29 11.88 4.51
N ALA A 309 34.27 13.21 4.68
CA ALA A 309 34.87 13.88 5.84
C ALA A 309 34.25 13.40 7.16
N MET A 310 32.93 13.18 7.18
CA MET A 310 32.22 12.64 8.34
C MET A 310 32.71 11.22 8.70
N ILE A 311 32.80 10.32 7.71
CA ILE A 311 33.25 8.95 7.95
C ILE A 311 34.72 8.93 8.37
N HIS A 312 35.57 9.72 7.72
CA HIS A 312 36.99 9.80 8.03
C HIS A 312 37.23 10.24 9.47
N ASN A 313 36.54 11.29 9.95
CA ASN A 313 36.60 11.72 11.34
C ASN A 313 36.19 10.61 12.33
N GLN A 314 35.15 9.83 12.01
CA GLN A 314 34.71 8.71 12.86
C GLN A 314 35.68 7.52 12.86
N ILE A 315 36.46 7.32 11.79
CA ILE A 315 37.47 6.25 11.71
C ILE A 315 38.74 6.64 12.48
N GLU A 316 39.08 7.92 12.51
CA GLU A 316 40.24 8.43 13.24
C GLU A 316 40.07 8.32 14.77
N ASP A 317 38.84 8.46 15.27
CA ASP A 317 38.50 8.25 16.69
C ASP A 317 38.25 6.76 17.00
N VAL A 318 39.31 5.95 16.88
CA VAL A 318 39.28 4.48 17.08
C VAL A 318 38.76 4.09 18.48
N GLU A 319 38.83 4.99 19.47
CA GLU A 319 38.30 4.77 20.83
C GLU A 319 36.77 4.96 20.93
N ALA A 320 36.16 5.71 20.00
CA ALA A 320 34.71 5.96 19.98
C ALA A 320 33.90 4.90 19.20
N VAL A 321 34.54 4.18 18.27
CA VAL A 321 33.90 3.04 17.57
C VAL A 321 33.89 1.84 18.52
N ASP A 322 32.78 1.67 19.24
CA ASP A 322 32.57 0.62 20.25
C ASP A 322 33.06 -0.79 19.80
N ILE A 323 34.29 -1.12 20.19
CA ILE A 323 34.97 -2.39 19.91
C ILE A 323 34.31 -3.54 20.71
N ASN A 324 33.37 -3.25 21.62
CA ASN A 324 32.61 -4.26 22.36
C ASN A 324 31.51 -4.94 21.55
N LYS A 325 31.44 -4.74 20.23
CA LYS A 325 30.66 -5.64 19.38
C LYS A 325 31.45 -6.95 19.25
N PRO A 326 30.97 -8.08 19.80
CA PRO A 326 31.72 -9.33 19.73
C PRO A 326 32.02 -9.65 18.27
N GLU A 327 33.29 -9.89 17.95
CA GLU A 327 33.73 -10.33 16.62
C GLU A 327 32.85 -11.50 16.18
N ARG A 328 31.95 -11.26 15.23
CA ARG A 328 31.26 -12.36 14.53
C ARG A 328 32.28 -13.00 13.62
N LYS A 329 33.08 -13.91 14.18
CA LYS A 329 33.82 -14.91 13.41
C LYS A 329 32.77 -15.72 12.67
N LYS A 330 32.47 -15.33 11.43
CA LYS A 330 31.75 -16.20 10.50
C LYS A 330 32.61 -17.45 10.42
N GLU A 331 32.12 -18.58 10.90
CA GLU A 331 32.78 -19.86 10.68
C GLU A 331 32.82 -20.08 9.18
N VAL A 332 33.95 -19.71 8.57
CA VAL A 332 34.19 -19.93 7.15
C VAL A 332 34.34 -21.42 7.02
N ASN A 333 33.25 -22.08 6.64
CA ASN A 333 33.19 -23.53 6.48
C ASN A 333 34.35 -23.96 5.57
N THR A 334 35.07 -25.02 5.94
CA THR A 334 36.27 -25.51 5.26
C THR A 334 36.05 -25.71 3.75
N ARG A 335 34.79 -25.92 3.35
CA ARG A 335 34.35 -25.99 1.94
C ARG A 335 34.51 -24.68 1.17
N TYR A 336 34.29 -23.52 1.80
CA TYR A 336 34.43 -22.19 1.19
C TYR A 336 35.90 -21.82 1.00
N ILE A 337 36.75 -22.10 2.00
CA ILE A 337 38.20 -21.94 1.91
C ILE A 337 38.76 -22.83 0.79
N ARG A 338 38.25 -24.08 0.67
CA ARG A 338 38.63 -25.00 -0.39
C ARG A 338 38.24 -24.50 -1.78
N GLN A 339 37.07 -23.91 -1.94
CA GLN A 339 36.64 -23.29 -3.21
C GLN A 339 37.48 -22.06 -3.58
N MET A 340 37.81 -21.21 -2.62
CA MET A 340 38.67 -20.04 -2.86
C MET A 340 40.10 -20.46 -3.21
N LEU A 341 40.64 -21.49 -2.55
CA LEU A 341 41.94 -22.07 -2.90
C LEU A 341 41.93 -22.73 -4.27
N GLU A 342 40.87 -23.47 -4.64
CA GLU A 342 40.71 -24.05 -5.98
C GLU A 342 40.63 -22.97 -7.07
N TYR A 343 40.03 -21.82 -6.77
CA TYR A 343 39.97 -20.67 -7.68
C TYR A 343 41.36 -20.04 -7.90
N ILE A 344 42.08 -19.75 -6.82
CA ILE A 344 43.45 -19.18 -6.87
C ILE A 344 44.44 -20.15 -7.55
N VAL A 345 44.26 -21.46 -7.37
CA VAL A 345 45.07 -22.51 -8.01
C VAL A 345 44.81 -22.60 -9.51
N ARG A 346 43.56 -22.42 -9.95
CA ARG A 346 43.21 -22.38 -11.37
C ARG A 346 43.91 -21.26 -12.12
N GLU A 347 44.17 -20.13 -11.45
CA GLU A 347 44.89 -19.00 -12.04
C GLU A 347 46.43 -19.14 -11.95
N SER A 348 46.96 -19.91 -11.01
CA SER A 348 48.42 -20.01 -10.77
C SER A 348 49.12 -21.21 -11.43
N GLY A 349 48.38 -22.14 -12.05
CA GLY A 349 48.94 -23.15 -12.98
C GLY A 349 49.77 -24.29 -12.36
N ILE A 350 49.65 -24.55 -11.06
CA ILE A 350 50.45 -25.58 -10.36
C ILE A 350 49.84 -26.99 -10.54
N PRO A 351 50.61 -28.04 -10.91
CA PRO A 351 50.09 -29.40 -11.10
C PRO A 351 49.56 -30.08 -9.81
N ASP A 352 48.39 -30.71 -9.93
CA ASP A 352 47.56 -31.32 -8.85
C ASP A 352 48.27 -32.27 -7.87
N ALA A 353 49.29 -33.00 -8.32
CA ALA A 353 49.98 -34.00 -7.50
C ALA A 353 50.90 -33.37 -6.44
N THR A 354 51.56 -32.26 -6.78
CA THR A 354 52.37 -31.44 -5.87
C THR A 354 51.48 -30.75 -4.83
N LEU A 355 50.28 -30.37 -5.24
CA LEU A 355 49.27 -29.68 -4.46
C LEU A 355 48.73 -30.53 -3.30
N LYS A 356 48.41 -31.81 -3.56
CA LYS A 356 48.01 -32.75 -2.49
C LYS A 356 49.08 -32.91 -1.42
N LYS A 357 50.36 -32.96 -1.80
CA LYS A 357 51.46 -33.08 -0.83
C LYS A 357 51.64 -31.82 0.01
N ILE A 358 51.56 -30.64 -0.60
CA ILE A 358 51.73 -29.36 0.12
C ILE A 358 50.54 -29.11 1.05
N ILE A 359 49.30 -29.34 0.62
CA ILE A 359 48.11 -29.15 1.45
C ILE A 359 48.09 -30.13 2.63
N ILE A 360 48.43 -31.41 2.41
CA ILE A 360 48.48 -32.40 3.50
C ILE A 360 49.57 -32.01 4.50
N ASN A 361 50.76 -31.61 4.03
CA ASN A 361 51.85 -31.17 4.91
C ASN A 361 51.48 -29.88 5.69
N GLU A 362 50.85 -28.90 5.05
CA GLU A 362 50.37 -27.67 5.70
C GLU A 362 49.28 -27.98 6.74
N LEU A 363 48.31 -28.85 6.43
CA LEU A 363 47.27 -29.26 7.37
C LEU A 363 47.86 -30.02 8.56
N ASP A 364 48.85 -30.89 8.35
CA ASP A 364 49.55 -31.61 9.41
C ASP A 364 50.39 -30.67 10.29
N THR A 365 51.02 -29.64 9.71
CA THR A 365 51.76 -28.63 10.49
C THR A 365 50.83 -27.74 11.32
N ILE A 366 49.66 -27.36 10.79
CA ILE A 366 48.66 -26.58 11.52
C ILE A 366 48.03 -27.40 12.64
N GLN A 367 47.69 -28.67 12.39
CA GLN A 367 47.14 -29.57 13.42
C GLN A 367 48.16 -29.87 14.52
N SER A 368 49.43 -30.05 14.17
CA SER A 368 50.49 -30.26 15.16
C SER A 368 50.81 -29.00 15.97
N LYS A 369 50.75 -27.79 15.38
CA LYS A 369 50.82 -26.52 16.11
C LYS A 369 49.67 -26.36 17.10
N ARG A 370 48.41 -26.59 16.68
CA ARG A 370 47.25 -26.54 17.57
C ARG A 370 47.36 -27.52 18.73
N LYS A 371 47.78 -28.77 18.48
CA LYS A 371 48.02 -29.75 19.56
C LYS A 371 49.14 -29.32 20.52
N ARG A 372 50.18 -28.63 20.03
CA ARG A 372 51.24 -28.07 20.89
C ARG A 372 50.72 -26.92 21.75
N GLU A 373 49.96 -26.00 21.16
CA GLU A 373 49.33 -24.87 21.87
C GLU A 373 48.34 -25.36 22.93
N GLU A 374 47.50 -26.36 22.61
CA GLU A 374 46.59 -26.99 23.56
C GLU A 374 47.35 -27.72 24.69
N ALA A 375 48.46 -28.39 24.38
CA ALA A 375 49.30 -29.05 25.37
C ALA A 375 50.05 -28.05 26.27
N GLU A 376 50.50 -26.91 25.72
CA GLU A 376 51.11 -25.81 26.47
C GLU A 376 50.10 -25.10 27.37
N LEU A 377 48.89 -24.83 26.88
CA LEU A 377 47.79 -24.29 27.66
C LEU A 377 47.39 -25.26 28.80
N ALA A 378 47.30 -26.57 28.52
CA ALA A 378 47.03 -27.58 29.54
C ALA A 378 48.16 -27.70 30.58
N ARG A 379 49.43 -27.53 30.18
CA ARG A 379 50.58 -27.48 31.10
C ARG A 379 50.60 -26.20 31.93
N ALA A 380 50.24 -25.06 31.34
CA ALA A 380 50.13 -23.78 32.03
C ALA A 380 48.98 -23.79 33.06
N LEU A 381 47.87 -24.45 32.74
CA LEU A 381 46.75 -24.66 33.68
C LEU A 381 47.11 -25.64 34.81
N LYS A 382 47.91 -26.68 34.54
CA LYS A 382 48.42 -27.60 35.58
C LYS A 382 49.49 -27.00 36.48
N LYS A 383 50.25 -26.00 36.03
CA LYS A 383 51.22 -25.24 36.86
C LYS A 383 50.59 -24.16 37.74
N LYS A 384 49.30 -23.84 37.51
CA LYS A 384 48.52 -22.86 38.28
C LYS A 384 47.62 -23.49 39.36
N LYS A 385 47.71 -24.81 39.56
CA LYS A 385 47.22 -25.54 40.74
C LYS A 385 48.43 -26.06 41.50
#